data_AF-A0A7S1Y6I9-F1
#
_entry.id   AF-A0A7S1Y6I9-F1
#
_cell.length_a   1.000
_cell.length_b   1.000
_cell.length_c   1.000
_cell.angle_alpha   90.00
_cell.angle_beta   90.00
_cell.angle_gamma   90.00
#
_symmetry.space_group_name_H-M   'P 1'
#
loop_
_entity.id
_entity.type
_entity.pdbx_description
1 polymer ?
#
loop_
_entity_poly.entity_id
_entity_poly.type
_entity_poly.pdbx_seq_one_letter_code
_entity_poly.pdbx_strand_id
1 'polypeptide(L)'
;SFGTEFGSTVILTSDGSRMAVGAPNHDYDSADGSGTLNEGGGAVFLYDLDGADWSLHSFFFGEQGEHIGSRLALSKDGSTLAIRRNSTGEAYLEVFDVTGGTASQVGSSLVCDKRNAELGHGESVALSADGSRVAMSCEAYFNNRGKVQ
;
A
#
# COMPACT_ATOMS: atom_id res chain seq x y z
N SER A 1 6.33 -16.88 -16.64
CA SER A 1 5.39 -15.94 -16.00
C SER A 1 5.55 -16.13 -14.51
N PHE A 2 6.35 -15.28 -13.86
CA PHE A 2 6.25 -15.16 -12.40
C PHE A 2 4.96 -14.38 -12.17
N GLY A 3 4.02 -14.97 -11.44
CA GLY A 3 2.72 -14.34 -11.20
C GLY A 3 2.92 -13.08 -10.38
N THR A 4 2.14 -12.03 -10.67
CA THR A 4 2.22 -10.72 -10.00
C THR A 4 1.90 -10.75 -8.50
N GLU A 5 1.57 -11.93 -7.96
CA GLU A 5 1.02 -12.14 -6.62
C GLU A 5 -0.20 -11.24 -6.33
N PHE A 6 -0.99 -10.96 -7.38
CA PHE A 6 -2.25 -10.24 -7.24
C PHE A 6 -3.16 -10.96 -6.24
N GLY A 7 -3.64 -10.23 -5.24
CA GLY A 7 -4.41 -10.80 -4.13
C GLY A 7 -3.56 -11.23 -2.93
N SER A 8 -2.25 -10.96 -2.93
CA SER A 8 -1.38 -11.16 -1.75
C SER A 8 -1.88 -10.46 -0.49
N THR A 9 -2.51 -9.29 -0.67
CA THR A 9 -3.25 -8.54 0.35
C THR A 9 -4.60 -8.15 -0.24
N VAL A 10 -5.68 -8.37 0.51
CA VAL A 10 -7.03 -7.92 0.14
C VAL A 10 -7.67 -7.26 1.37
N ILE A 11 -8.14 -6.03 1.21
CA ILE A 11 -8.84 -5.26 2.24
C ILE A 11 -10.14 -4.75 1.66
N LEU A 12 -11.23 -4.89 2.39
CA LEU A 12 -12.56 -4.44 2.01
C LEU A 12 -13.04 -3.38 2.99
N THR A 13 -13.78 -2.37 2.52
CA THR A 13 -14.52 -1.46 3.40
C THR A 13 -15.62 -2.18 4.15
N SER A 14 -16.08 -1.59 5.25
CA SER A 14 -17.07 -2.25 6.13
C SER A 14 -18.43 -2.50 5.48
N ASP A 15 -18.78 -1.72 4.47
CA ASP A 15 -20.00 -1.84 3.67
C ASP A 15 -19.80 -2.69 2.40
N GLY A 16 -18.57 -3.13 2.12
CA GLY A 16 -18.24 -3.94 0.96
C GLY A 16 -18.15 -3.18 -0.37
N SER A 17 -18.23 -1.84 -0.36
CA SER A 17 -18.31 -1.04 -1.59
C SER A 17 -16.94 -0.75 -2.22
N ARG A 18 -15.84 -0.86 -1.47
CA ARG A 18 -14.49 -0.57 -1.97
C ARG A 18 -13.49 -1.63 -1.50
N MET A 19 -12.56 -1.98 -2.38
CA MET A 19 -11.56 -3.02 -2.13
C MET A 19 -10.16 -2.55 -2.55
N ALA A 20 -9.17 -2.75 -1.70
CA ALA A 20 -7.76 -2.61 -2.04
C ALA A 20 -7.13 -4.00 -2.23
N VAL A 21 -6.43 -4.20 -3.33
CA VAL A 21 -5.75 -5.46 -3.68
C VAL A 21 -4.28 -5.21 -3.95
N GLY A 22 -3.40 -5.94 -3.27
CA GLY A 22 -1.95 -5.85 -3.46
C GLY A 22 -1.40 -6.88 -4.43
N ALA A 23 -0.38 -6.48 -5.20
CA ALA A 23 0.35 -7.32 -6.15
C ALA A 23 1.87 -6.99 -6.09
N PRO A 24 2.62 -7.47 -5.09
CA PRO A 24 4.00 -7.07 -4.81
C PRO A 24 5.03 -7.48 -5.87
N ASN A 25 4.67 -8.40 -6.77
CA ASN A 25 5.51 -8.80 -7.91
C ASN A 25 4.93 -8.29 -9.24
N HIS A 26 4.13 -7.23 -9.21
CA HIS A 26 3.70 -6.53 -10.41
C HIS A 26 4.87 -5.72 -10.98
N ASP A 27 5.39 -6.15 -12.12
CA ASP A 27 6.63 -5.64 -12.71
C ASP A 27 6.42 -4.53 -13.75
N TYR A 28 5.25 -3.90 -13.82
CA TYR A 28 4.94 -2.88 -14.84
C TYR A 28 4.33 -1.62 -14.23
N ASP A 29 4.64 -0.45 -14.80
CA ASP A 29 4.08 0.84 -14.36
C ASP A 29 2.61 1.08 -14.78
N SER A 30 1.94 0.08 -15.37
CA SER A 30 0.53 0.11 -15.75
C SER A 30 -0.28 -1.01 -15.10
N ALA A 31 -1.56 -0.75 -14.83
CA ALA A 31 -2.46 -1.70 -14.19
C ALA A 31 -2.70 -2.99 -15.01
N ASP A 32 -2.71 -2.88 -16.33
CA ASP A 32 -2.93 -3.99 -17.27
C ASP A 32 -1.65 -4.75 -17.66
N GLY A 33 -0.49 -4.31 -17.17
CA GLY A 33 0.81 -4.91 -17.48
C GLY A 33 1.34 -4.60 -18.88
N SER A 34 0.78 -3.62 -19.61
CA SER A 34 1.29 -3.19 -20.91
C SER A 34 2.34 -2.08 -20.85
N GLY A 35 2.63 -1.56 -19.66
CA GLY A 35 3.50 -0.42 -19.42
C GLY A 35 4.99 -0.71 -19.54
N THR A 36 5.81 0.19 -19.00
CA THR A 36 7.26 0.02 -18.90
C THR A 36 7.59 -1.03 -17.84
N LEU A 37 8.56 -1.89 -18.15
CA LEU A 37 9.08 -2.84 -17.18
C LEU A 37 9.74 -2.09 -16.00
N ASN A 38 9.33 -2.46 -14.80
CA ASN A 38 9.73 -1.93 -13.52
C ASN A 38 9.81 -3.10 -12.52
N GLU A 39 10.80 -3.96 -12.72
CA GLU A 39 10.95 -5.23 -11.99
C GLU A 39 10.90 -5.04 -10.47
N GLY A 40 10.02 -5.78 -9.82
CA GLY A 40 9.84 -5.74 -8.37
C GLY A 40 9.21 -4.45 -7.86
N GLY A 41 8.60 -3.61 -8.71
CA GLY A 41 7.93 -2.40 -8.23
C GLY A 41 6.71 -2.69 -7.36
N GLY A 42 5.94 -3.71 -7.76
CA GLY A 42 4.69 -4.05 -7.11
C GLY A 42 3.60 -3.01 -7.40
N ALA A 43 2.37 -3.36 -7.01
CA ALA A 43 1.21 -2.53 -7.26
C ALA A 43 0.13 -2.67 -6.18
N VAL A 44 -0.73 -1.65 -6.12
CA VAL A 44 -1.99 -1.65 -5.38
C VAL A 44 -3.10 -1.23 -6.32
N PHE A 45 -4.17 -2.01 -6.34
CA PHE A 45 -5.37 -1.76 -7.11
C PHE A 45 -6.50 -1.41 -6.14
N LEU A 46 -7.09 -0.23 -6.30
CA LEU A 46 -8.25 0.19 -5.55
C LEU A 46 -9.48 0.10 -6.46
N TYR A 47 -10.43 -0.73 -6.09
CA TYR A 47 -11.67 -0.94 -6.83
C TYR A 47 -12.87 -0.40 -6.07
N ASP A 48 -13.83 0.13 -6.81
CA ASP A 48 -15.18 0.46 -6.34
C ASP A 48 -16.20 -0.48 -6.97
N LEU A 49 -17.16 -0.90 -6.15
CA LEU A 49 -18.32 -1.66 -6.59
C LEU A 49 -19.34 -0.69 -7.19
N ASP A 50 -19.56 -0.78 -8.50
CA ASP A 50 -20.61 -0.06 -9.22
C ASP A 50 -21.70 -1.06 -9.64
N GLY A 51 -22.83 -1.03 -8.93
CA GLY A 51 -23.90 -2.01 -9.09
C GLY A 51 -23.45 -3.42 -8.69
N ALA A 52 -23.13 -4.26 -9.67
CA ALA A 52 -22.65 -5.64 -9.48
C ALA A 52 -21.20 -5.85 -9.95
N ASP A 53 -20.59 -4.82 -10.54
CA ASP A 53 -19.27 -4.91 -11.17
C ASP A 53 -18.23 -4.13 -10.37
N TRP A 54 -17.01 -4.68 -10.30
CA TRP A 54 -15.86 -3.98 -9.72
C TRP A 54 -15.17 -3.15 -10.79
N SER A 55 -15.06 -1.85 -10.55
CA SER A 55 -14.39 -0.90 -11.43
C SER A 55 -13.11 -0.38 -10.78
N LEU A 56 -12.03 -0.23 -11.56
CA LEU A 56 -10.76 0.27 -11.03
C LEU A 56 -10.88 1.79 -10.78
N HIS A 57 -10.80 2.19 -9.51
CA HIS A 57 -10.81 3.58 -9.10
C HIS A 57 -9.41 4.20 -9.14
N SER A 58 -8.42 3.50 -8.61
CA SER A 58 -7.04 3.99 -8.58
C SER A 58 -6.03 2.86 -8.68
N PHE A 59 -4.89 3.17 -9.27
CA PHE A 59 -3.75 2.28 -9.39
C PHE A 59 -2.53 2.99 -8.81
N PHE A 60 -1.84 2.28 -7.92
CA PHE A 60 -0.58 2.72 -7.33
C PHE A 60 0.49 1.72 -7.75
N PHE A 61 1.67 2.22 -8.12
CA PHE A 61 2.83 1.39 -8.43
C PHE A 61 4.05 1.89 -7.65
N GLY A 62 4.95 0.95 -7.34
CA GLY A 62 6.22 1.24 -6.69
C GLY A 62 7.30 1.62 -7.69
N GLU A 63 8.41 2.16 -7.21
CA GLU A 63 9.66 2.19 -7.98
C GLU A 63 10.32 0.80 -7.99
N GLN A 64 11.33 0.61 -8.84
CA GLN A 64 12.00 -0.68 -9.01
C GLN A 64 12.45 -1.25 -7.65
N GLY A 65 12.04 -2.49 -7.35
CA GLY A 65 12.38 -3.19 -6.11
C GLY A 65 11.61 -2.73 -4.86
N GLU A 66 10.57 -1.88 -4.97
CA GLU A 66 9.81 -1.45 -3.80
C GLU A 66 8.81 -2.48 -3.25
N HIS A 67 8.34 -3.38 -4.11
CA HIS A 67 7.39 -4.44 -3.79
C HIS A 67 6.16 -3.93 -3.01
N ILE A 68 5.57 -2.82 -3.46
CA ILE A 68 4.36 -2.27 -2.81
C ILE A 68 3.17 -3.23 -2.96
N GLY A 69 2.18 -3.12 -2.08
CA GLY A 69 1.02 -4.03 -2.07
C GLY A 69 1.16 -5.22 -1.12
N SER A 70 2.33 -5.43 -0.53
CA SER A 70 2.53 -6.43 0.52
C SER A 70 1.90 -6.04 1.86
N ARG A 71 1.74 -4.75 2.17
CA ARG A 71 1.13 -4.24 3.40
C ARG A 71 0.33 -2.97 3.11
N LEU A 72 -0.95 -3.02 3.43
CA LEU A 72 -1.94 -1.97 3.17
C LEU A 72 -2.79 -1.75 4.42
N ALA A 73 -3.39 -0.57 4.54
CA ALA A 73 -4.53 -0.33 5.44
C ALA A 73 -5.52 0.60 4.75
N LEU A 74 -6.82 0.32 4.90
CA LEU A 74 -7.91 1.13 4.35
C LEU A 74 -8.82 1.56 5.48
N SER A 75 -9.23 2.84 5.51
CA SER A 75 -10.19 3.34 6.49
C SER A 75 -11.56 2.68 6.30
N LYS A 76 -12.40 2.72 7.34
CA LYS A 76 -13.68 2.02 7.35
C LYS A 76 -14.62 2.47 6.23
N ASP A 77 -14.59 3.77 5.93
CA ASP A 77 -15.35 4.47 4.89
C ASP A 77 -14.65 4.45 3.52
N GLY A 78 -13.45 3.86 3.42
CA GLY A 78 -12.70 3.76 2.18
C GLY A 78 -12.09 5.07 1.69
N SER A 79 -12.12 6.15 2.47
CA SER A 79 -11.60 7.47 2.09
C SER A 79 -10.08 7.59 2.16
N THR A 80 -9.44 6.77 3.00
CA THR A 80 -8.01 6.86 3.29
C THR A 80 -7.32 5.51 3.09
N LEU A 81 -6.28 5.48 2.25
CA LEU A 81 -5.46 4.29 1.99
C LEU A 81 -4.02 4.55 2.43
N ALA A 82 -3.48 3.67 3.27
CA ALA A 82 -2.06 3.69 3.62
C ALA A 82 -1.32 2.56 2.89
N ILE A 83 -0.22 2.91 2.21
CA ILE A 83 0.59 2.00 1.42
C ILE A 83 2.01 2.00 1.97
N ARG A 84 2.48 0.83 2.41
CA ARG A 84 3.89 0.66 2.78
C ARG A 84 4.73 0.54 1.52
N ARG A 85 5.84 1.28 1.52
CA ARG A 85 6.88 1.21 0.51
C ARG A 85 8.18 0.71 1.14
N ASN A 86 8.88 -0.14 0.42
CA ASN A 86 10.24 -0.54 0.77
C ASN A 86 11.17 0.12 -0.23
N SER A 87 12.29 0.65 0.20
CA SER A 87 13.36 1.04 -0.72
C SER A 87 14.67 0.49 -0.20
N THR A 88 15.75 0.61 -0.98
CA THR A 88 17.06 0.16 -0.54
C THR A 88 17.51 0.99 0.66
N GLY A 89 17.46 0.40 1.86
CA GLY A 89 17.89 1.04 3.11
C GLY A 89 16.80 1.74 3.92
N GLU A 90 15.55 1.80 3.43
CA GLU A 90 14.44 2.45 4.14
C GLU A 90 13.12 1.65 3.99
N ALA A 91 12.22 1.82 4.96
CA ALA A 91 10.79 1.62 4.74
C ALA A 91 10.11 2.92 5.06
N TYR A 92 9.03 3.20 4.34
CA TYR A 92 8.19 4.32 4.68
C TYR A 92 6.74 3.98 4.40
N LEU A 93 5.85 4.73 5.06
CA LEU A 93 4.43 4.66 4.87
C LEU A 93 3.93 5.94 4.26
N GLU A 94 3.20 5.81 3.17
CA GLU A 94 2.47 6.92 2.55
C GLU A 94 0.98 6.74 2.79
N VAL A 95 0.30 7.83 3.08
CA VAL A 95 -1.15 7.87 3.30
C VAL A 95 -1.76 8.69 2.19
N PHE A 96 -2.83 8.20 1.59
CA PHE A 96 -3.52 8.83 0.48
C PHE A 96 -4.99 9.06 0.82
N ASP A 97 -5.47 10.26 0.53
CA ASP A 97 -6.89 10.54 0.34
C ASP A 97 -7.28 9.98 -1.04
N VAL A 98 -8.27 9.09 -1.05
CA VAL A 98 -8.77 8.39 -2.23
C VAL A 98 -10.26 8.67 -2.46
N THR A 99 -10.78 9.79 -1.96
CA THR A 99 -12.20 10.17 -2.10
C THR A 99 -12.55 10.73 -3.48
N GLY A 100 -11.60 11.38 -4.15
CA GLY A 100 -11.77 11.92 -5.50
C GLY A 100 -11.25 10.99 -6.60
N GLY A 101 -11.43 11.39 -7.87
CA GLY A 101 -10.96 10.61 -9.02
C GLY A 101 -9.44 10.52 -9.18
N THR A 102 -8.66 11.22 -8.35
CA THR A 102 -7.20 11.10 -8.28
C THR A 102 -6.79 11.04 -6.82
N ALA A 103 -6.02 10.01 -6.46
CA ALA A 103 -5.47 9.87 -5.13
C ALA A 103 -4.47 10.99 -4.83
N SER A 104 -4.51 11.53 -3.61
CA SER A 104 -3.60 12.59 -3.17
C SER A 104 -2.94 12.22 -1.85
N GLN A 105 -1.62 12.37 -1.76
CA GLN A 105 -0.90 12.06 -0.54
C GLN A 105 -1.27 13.05 0.58
N VAL A 106 -1.52 12.53 1.77
CA VAL A 106 -1.87 13.28 2.97
C VAL A 106 -0.65 13.36 3.89
N GLY A 107 -0.18 14.59 4.12
CA GLY A 107 0.99 14.83 4.96
C GLY A 107 2.30 14.29 4.37
N SER A 108 3.32 14.20 5.21
CA SER A 108 4.63 13.64 4.87
C SER A 108 4.68 12.14 5.14
N SER A 109 5.49 11.41 4.37
CA SER A 109 5.76 9.98 4.58
C SER A 109 6.29 9.69 5.99
N LEU A 110 5.79 8.63 6.62
CA LEU A 110 6.34 8.13 7.88
C LEU A 110 7.52 7.21 7.55
N VAL A 111 8.75 7.71 7.74
CA VAL A 111 9.98 6.95 7.46
C VAL A 111 10.44 6.13 8.67
N CYS A 112 10.85 4.89 8.40
CA CYS A 112 11.62 4.00 9.27
C CYS A 112 13.03 3.82 8.67
N ASP A 113 14.05 4.35 9.34
CA ASP A 113 15.46 4.14 8.96
C ASP A 113 15.83 2.65 9.09
N LYS A 114 15.96 1.93 7.98
CA LYS A 114 16.45 0.53 7.97
C LYS A 114 17.98 0.52 7.88
N ARG A 115 18.66 0.94 8.93
CA ARG A 115 20.11 0.67 9.03
C ARG A 115 20.31 -0.84 9.26
N ASN A 116 20.44 -1.59 8.17
CA ASN A 116 20.78 -3.02 8.12
C ASN A 116 19.69 -4.01 8.61
N ALA A 117 18.41 -3.65 8.60
CA ALA A 117 17.34 -4.60 8.92
C ALA A 117 17.00 -5.46 7.68
N GLU A 118 17.17 -6.78 7.79
CA GLU A 118 16.59 -7.72 6.83
C GLU A 118 15.08 -7.53 6.80
N LEU A 119 14.48 -7.73 5.62
CA LEU A 119 13.07 -7.49 5.29
C LEU A 119 12.14 -7.99 6.41
N GLY A 120 11.75 -7.07 7.31
CA GLY A 120 11.05 -7.40 8.55
C GLY A 120 9.71 -8.08 8.30
N HIS A 121 9.70 -9.40 8.48
CA HIS A 121 8.51 -10.21 8.68
C HIS A 121 7.87 -9.82 10.02
N GLY A 122 7.13 -8.72 10.07
CA GLY A 122 6.54 -8.24 11.32
C GLY A 122 6.05 -6.79 11.27
N GLU A 123 6.52 -6.01 10.29
CA GLU A 123 6.06 -4.63 10.16
C GLU A 123 4.60 -4.56 9.71
N SER A 124 3.76 -4.00 10.59
CA SER A 124 2.32 -3.83 10.47
C SER A 124 1.94 -2.35 10.27
N VAL A 125 0.83 -2.13 9.59
CA VAL A 125 0.23 -0.81 9.36
C VAL A 125 -1.20 -0.86 9.87
N ALA A 126 -1.63 0.17 10.58
CA ALA A 126 -3.01 0.32 11.03
C ALA A 126 -3.50 1.75 10.81
N LEU A 127 -4.76 1.90 10.40
CA LEU A 127 -5.48 3.17 10.33
C LEU A 127 -6.59 3.19 11.38
N SER A 128 -6.87 4.37 11.93
CA SER A 128 -8.12 4.58 12.68
C SER A 128 -9.32 4.43 11.75
N ALA A 129 -10.48 4.12 12.33
CA ALA A 129 -11.71 3.90 11.55
C ALA A 129 -12.08 5.10 10.67
N ASP A 130 -11.81 6.32 11.15
CA ASP A 130 -12.04 7.59 10.45
C ASP A 130 -10.88 8.01 9.54
N GLY A 131 -9.83 7.19 9.40
CA GLY A 131 -8.66 7.49 8.57
C GLY A 131 -7.74 8.61 9.10
N SER A 132 -8.09 9.26 10.21
CA SER A 132 -7.38 10.44 10.71
C SER A 132 -6.05 10.14 11.39
N ARG A 133 -5.78 8.88 11.74
CA ARG A 133 -4.57 8.45 12.43
C ARG A 133 -4.01 7.21 11.77
N VAL A 134 -2.68 7.16 11.68
CA VAL A 134 -1.97 5.99 11.16
C VAL A 134 -0.90 5.55 12.15
N ALA A 135 -0.72 4.24 12.29
CA ALA A 135 0.36 3.64 13.05
C ALA A 135 1.14 2.69 12.16
N MET A 136 2.47 2.74 12.28
CA MET A 136 3.36 1.75 11.68
C MET A 136 4.36 1.25 12.73
N SER A 137 4.66 -0.03 12.71
CA SER A 137 5.80 -0.57 13.46
C SER A 137 7.06 -0.46 12.62
N CYS A 138 8.15 0.05 13.21
CA CYS A 138 9.48 0.05 12.59
C CYS A 138 10.39 -0.98 13.29
N GLU A 139 10.93 -1.94 12.54
CA GLU A 139 11.96 -2.85 13.05
C GLU A 139 13.35 -2.25 12.79
N ALA A 140 13.81 -1.40 13.70
CA ALA A 140 15.22 -1.03 13.78
C ALA A 140 15.88 -1.85 14.89
N TYR A 141 17.03 -2.47 14.59
CA TYR A 141 17.84 -3.29 15.52
C TYR A 141 17.73 -2.77 16.97
N PHE A 142 17.13 -3.59 17.83
CA PHE A 142 17.02 -3.50 19.29
C PHE A 142 15.90 -2.70 19.97
N ASN A 143 14.91 -2.05 19.33
CA ASN A 143 13.94 -1.25 20.12
C ASN A 143 12.47 -1.15 19.66
N ASN A 144 11.95 -1.97 18.73
CA ASN A 144 10.52 -2.03 18.31
C ASN A 144 9.72 -0.74 18.57
N ARG A 145 10.03 0.34 17.85
CA ARG A 145 9.33 1.61 18.03
C ARG A 145 8.20 1.71 17.00
N GLY A 146 6.98 1.94 17.47
CA GLY A 146 5.88 2.37 16.62
C GLY A 146 5.97 3.88 16.35
N LYS A 147 5.60 4.31 15.15
CA LYS A 147 5.39 5.72 14.81
C LYS A 147 3.90 5.94 14.56
N VAL A 148 3.33 6.98 15.17
CA VAL A 148 1.93 7.38 15.00
C VAL A 148 1.90 8.83 14.52
N GLN A 149 1.06 9.12 13.54
CA GLN A 149 0.78 10.47 13.05
C GLN A 149 -0.73 10.70 12.96
#